data_AF-A0A962BZ57-F1
#
_entry.id   AF-A0A962BZ57-F1
#
_cell.length_a   1.000
_cell.length_b   1.000
_cell.length_c   1.000
_cell.angle_alpha   90.00
_cell.angle_beta   90.00
_cell.angle_gamma   90.00
#
_symmetry.space_group_name_H-M   'P 1'
#
loop_
_entity.id
_entity.type
_entity.pdbx_description
1 polymer ?
#
loop_
_entity_poly.entity_id
_entity_poly.type
_entity_poly.pdbx_seq_one_letter_code
_entity_poly.pdbx_strand_id
1 'polypeptide(L)'
;MEIRPILSTLSRHKTAAALIVLEIALSCAIICNALFIVSQRLETLNLASGMDDAQLIEIALSGIGQQTDADARSAEDLLSLRAVPGVEHVAIVNQLPFQNGSWNTSVSLSAEQEVPTLNATQYMVGEGTLATMGLKLIAGRDFNADEFKSSDVLNKVEDISGLSSSIILSKPTADKLFPDGGAVGKTLYMANIPLTIVGVVDTLLRPSKQNNNRNYSLIFPIRMNFANGGRYLIRVTDPARRAEVLKQALAALDKNDPNRLVQHKRTFEESRADYFANDRDMIGLLLMVCALLLLVTALGIVGLASFWVQQRTKQIGIRRALGATRGQILRYFQTENFLLASIGIA
;
A
#
# COMPACT_ATOMS: atom_id res chain seq x y z
N MET A 1 20.35 27.81 -39.50
CA MET A 1 20.65 26.37 -39.60
C MET A 1 19.75 25.81 -40.68
N GLU A 2 20.29 25.30 -41.78
CA GLU A 2 19.46 24.77 -42.86
C GLU A 2 19.03 23.33 -42.55
N ILE A 3 17.75 23.14 -42.21
CA ILE A 3 17.15 21.84 -41.87
C ILE A 3 16.81 21.04 -43.15
N ARG A 4 16.52 21.73 -44.26
CA ARG A 4 16.16 21.14 -45.55
C ARG A 4 17.22 20.17 -46.12
N PRO A 5 18.53 20.48 -46.10
CA PRO A 5 19.57 19.55 -46.54
C PRO A 5 19.59 18.26 -45.72
N ILE A 6 19.41 18.36 -44.40
CA ILE A 6 19.41 17.24 -43.46
C ILE A 6 18.25 16.27 -43.76
N LEU A 7 17.05 16.82 -43.93
CA LEU A 7 15.86 16.04 -44.31
C LEU A 7 16.01 15.37 -45.69
N SER A 8 16.61 16.07 -46.66
CA SER A 8 16.86 15.50 -47.99
C SER A 8 17.84 14.32 -47.94
N THR A 9 18.86 14.39 -47.06
CA THR A 9 19.83 13.31 -46.90
C THR A 9 19.25 12.10 -46.17
N LEU A 10 18.37 12.32 -45.20
CA LEU A 10 17.61 11.26 -44.52
C LEU A 10 16.67 10.52 -45.49
N SER A 11 16.03 11.25 -46.41
CA SER A 11 15.14 10.67 -47.43
C SER A 11 15.83 9.77 -48.47
N ARG A 12 17.18 9.81 -48.56
CA ARG A 12 17.96 8.89 -49.43
C ARG A 12 18.21 7.54 -48.77
N HIS A 13 18.20 7.44 -47.45
CA HIS A 13 18.41 6.21 -46.68
C HIS A 13 17.19 5.88 -45.81
N LYS A 14 16.02 5.77 -46.47
CA LYS A 14 14.70 5.68 -45.82
C LYS A 14 14.57 4.51 -44.84
N THR A 15 15.14 3.35 -45.17
CA THR A 15 15.02 2.15 -44.34
C THR A 15 15.74 2.29 -43.01
N ALA A 16 17.00 2.75 -43.02
CA ALA A 16 17.80 2.93 -41.81
C ALA A 16 17.24 4.05 -40.91
N ALA A 17 16.80 5.16 -41.51
CA ALA A 17 16.15 6.24 -40.77
C ALA A 17 14.80 5.78 -40.17
N ALA A 18 13.98 5.04 -40.93
CA ALA A 18 12.70 4.53 -40.45
C ALA A 18 12.87 3.50 -39.31
N LEU A 19 13.85 2.61 -39.40
CA LEU A 19 14.13 1.63 -38.35
C LEU A 19 14.49 2.30 -37.02
N ILE A 20 15.24 3.40 -37.05
CA ILE A 20 15.65 4.10 -35.82
C ILE A 20 14.55 4.98 -35.26
N VAL A 21 13.78 5.63 -36.12
CA VAL A 21 12.56 6.31 -35.68
C VAL A 21 11.63 5.29 -35.00
N LEU A 22 11.46 4.10 -35.57
CA LEU A 22 10.65 3.03 -34.99
C LEU A 22 11.25 2.50 -33.68
N GLU A 23 12.56 2.29 -33.62
CA GLU A 23 13.27 1.86 -32.41
C GLU A 23 13.09 2.88 -31.27
N ILE A 24 13.32 4.16 -31.55
CA ILE A 24 13.16 5.25 -30.59
C ILE A 24 11.71 5.34 -30.14
N ALA A 25 10.75 5.27 -31.07
CA ALA A 25 9.33 5.31 -30.75
C ALA A 25 8.90 4.14 -29.86
N LEU A 26 9.31 2.91 -30.19
CA LEU A 26 8.99 1.72 -29.40
C LEU A 26 9.64 1.77 -28.02
N SER A 27 10.93 2.10 -27.93
CA SER A 27 11.62 2.26 -26.65
C SER A 27 10.98 3.35 -25.79
N CYS A 28 10.64 4.50 -26.38
CA CYS A 28 9.96 5.58 -25.68
C CYS A 28 8.59 5.11 -25.15
N ALA A 29 7.78 4.45 -25.97
CA ALA A 29 6.48 3.93 -25.57
C ALA A 29 6.59 2.93 -24.39
N ILE A 30 7.55 2.00 -24.45
CA ILE A 30 7.78 1.01 -23.39
C ILE A 30 8.24 1.71 -22.10
N ILE A 31 9.19 2.64 -22.19
CA ILE A 31 9.73 3.35 -21.03
C ILE A 31 8.65 4.23 -20.39
N CYS A 32 7.86 4.96 -21.16
CA CYS A 32 6.77 5.78 -20.63
C CYS A 32 5.74 4.91 -19.89
N ASN A 33 5.37 3.76 -20.45
CA ASN A 33 4.46 2.83 -19.78
C ASN A 33 5.06 2.25 -18.49
N ALA A 34 6.33 1.83 -18.53
CA ALA A 34 7.03 1.30 -17.38
C ALA A 34 7.17 2.34 -16.26
N LEU A 35 7.53 3.58 -16.59
CA LEU A 35 7.63 4.68 -15.64
C LEU A 35 6.27 5.05 -15.03
N PHE A 36 5.20 4.96 -15.80
CA PHE A 36 3.84 5.12 -15.28
C PHE A 36 3.47 4.01 -14.28
N ILE A 37 3.83 2.75 -14.56
CA ILE A 37 3.62 1.66 -13.61
C ILE A 37 4.46 1.89 -12.34
N VAL A 38 5.73 2.31 -12.48
CA VAL A 38 6.60 2.62 -11.34
C VAL A 38 6.03 3.75 -10.50
N SER A 39 5.53 4.84 -11.10
CA SER A 39 4.96 5.97 -10.35
C SER A 39 3.72 5.56 -9.54
N GLN A 40 2.82 4.77 -10.13
CA GLN A 40 1.64 4.23 -9.42
C GLN A 40 2.03 3.35 -8.22
N ARG A 41 3.11 2.58 -8.36
CA ARG A 41 3.60 1.71 -7.29
C ARG A 41 4.26 2.51 -6.18
N LEU A 42 5.07 3.51 -6.51
CA LEU A 42 5.66 4.43 -5.53
C LEU A 42 4.59 5.19 -4.72
N GLU A 43 3.51 5.61 -5.36
CA GLU A 43 2.37 6.23 -4.66
C GLU A 43 1.73 5.24 -3.66
N THR A 44 1.55 3.98 -4.08
CA THR A 44 1.02 2.92 -3.21
C THR A 44 1.91 2.64 -2.00
N LEU A 45 3.24 2.67 -2.17
CA LEU A 45 4.22 2.45 -1.10
C LEU A 45 4.14 3.52 0.00
N ASN A 46 3.73 4.74 -0.36
CA ASN A 46 3.67 5.89 0.54
C ASN A 46 2.27 6.12 1.13
N LEU A 47 1.31 5.23 0.89
CA LEU A 47 -0.03 5.34 1.47
C LEU A 47 0.04 5.39 3.00
N ALA A 48 -0.69 6.34 3.58
CA ALA A 48 -0.88 6.40 5.02
C ALA A 48 -1.83 5.28 5.45
N SER A 49 -1.42 4.47 6.43
CA SER A 49 -2.25 3.40 6.99
C SER A 49 -3.47 3.94 7.74
N GLY A 50 -3.38 5.20 8.22
CA GLY A 50 -4.30 5.81 9.17
C GLY A 50 -3.88 5.63 10.64
N MET A 51 -2.80 4.90 10.89
CA MET A 51 -2.26 4.59 12.22
C MET A 51 -0.89 5.24 12.45
N ASP A 52 -0.41 5.22 13.68
CA ASP A 52 0.94 5.68 14.04
C ASP A 52 2.00 4.59 13.80
N ASP A 53 2.27 4.29 12.53
CA ASP A 53 3.10 3.16 12.07
C ASP A 53 4.43 3.00 12.83
N ALA A 54 5.10 4.11 13.15
CA ALA A 54 6.42 4.10 13.76
C ALA A 54 6.42 3.66 15.23
N GLN A 55 5.29 3.80 15.93
CA GLN A 55 5.14 3.51 17.36
C GLN A 55 4.57 2.11 17.64
N LEU A 56 4.26 1.33 16.62
CA LEU A 56 3.51 0.09 16.78
C LEU A 56 4.37 -1.18 16.73
N ILE A 57 4.07 -2.10 17.64
CA ILE A 57 4.60 -3.45 17.71
C ILE A 57 3.45 -4.44 17.69
N GLU A 58 3.59 -5.48 16.87
CA GLU A 58 2.65 -6.58 16.74
C GLU A 58 3.25 -7.86 17.36
N ILE A 59 2.47 -8.52 18.21
CA ILE A 59 2.75 -9.86 18.72
C ILE A 59 1.52 -10.74 18.47
N ALA A 60 1.69 -11.80 17.70
CA ALA A 60 0.66 -12.82 17.56
C ALA A 60 1.10 -14.09 18.29
N LEU A 61 0.18 -14.63 19.10
CA LEU A 61 0.37 -15.84 19.86
C LEU A 61 -0.58 -16.92 19.35
N SER A 62 -0.24 -18.17 19.65
CA SER A 62 -1.12 -19.33 19.55
C SER A 62 -0.97 -20.16 20.80
N GLY A 63 -2.07 -20.71 21.30
CA GLY A 63 -2.00 -21.71 22.35
C GLY A 63 -1.52 -23.07 21.84
N ILE A 64 -0.85 -23.85 22.71
CA ILE A 64 -0.55 -25.26 22.47
C ILE A 64 -1.61 -26.11 23.20
N GLY A 65 -2.31 -26.99 22.48
CA GLY A 65 -3.34 -27.85 23.06
C GLY A 65 -4.67 -27.13 23.32
N GLN A 66 -5.55 -27.72 24.13
CA GLN A 66 -6.86 -27.15 24.44
C GLN A 66 -6.72 -25.92 25.34
N GLN A 67 -7.14 -24.77 24.83
CA GLN A 67 -7.11 -23.52 25.58
C GLN A 67 -8.34 -23.43 26.47
N THR A 68 -8.12 -23.44 27.78
CA THR A 68 -9.19 -23.21 28.76
C THR A 68 -9.21 -21.73 29.08
N ASP A 69 -10.35 -21.08 28.88
CA ASP A 69 -10.60 -19.66 29.21
C ASP A 69 -9.60 -18.67 28.56
N ALA A 70 -9.56 -18.69 27.22
CA ALA A 70 -8.66 -17.82 26.45
C ALA A 70 -8.95 -16.32 26.65
N ASP A 71 -10.22 -15.96 26.90
CA ASP A 71 -10.63 -14.59 27.19
C ASP A 71 -10.00 -14.07 28.48
N ALA A 72 -10.10 -14.81 29.58
CA ALA A 72 -9.51 -14.40 30.86
C ALA A 72 -7.97 -14.26 30.75
N ARG A 73 -7.33 -15.18 30.04
CA ARG A 73 -5.87 -15.13 29.83
C ARG A 73 -5.45 -13.92 29.00
N SER A 74 -6.17 -13.62 27.91
CA SER A 74 -5.92 -12.42 27.13
C SER A 74 -6.12 -11.13 27.93
N ALA A 75 -7.07 -11.11 28.87
CA ALA A 75 -7.25 -9.97 29.77
C ALA A 75 -6.06 -9.80 30.74
N GLU A 76 -5.54 -10.90 31.30
CA GLU A 76 -4.32 -10.90 32.13
C GLU A 76 -3.10 -10.41 31.34
N ASP A 77 -2.94 -10.85 30.10
CA ASP A 77 -1.87 -10.38 29.21
C ASP A 77 -1.94 -8.88 28.96
N LEU A 78 -3.12 -8.34 28.69
CA LEU A 78 -3.29 -6.90 28.50
C LEU A 78 -2.84 -6.11 29.73
N LEU A 79 -3.13 -6.60 30.93
CA LEU A 79 -2.66 -5.97 32.18
C LEU A 79 -1.14 -6.06 32.33
N SER A 80 -0.55 -7.24 32.11
CA SER A 80 0.90 -7.44 32.18
C SER A 80 1.65 -6.60 31.14
N LEU A 81 1.15 -6.52 29.91
CA LEU A 81 1.75 -5.72 28.83
C LEU A 81 1.66 -4.22 29.10
N ARG A 82 0.55 -3.73 29.67
CA ARG A 82 0.41 -2.32 30.08
C ARG A 82 1.40 -1.93 31.18
N ALA A 83 1.84 -2.88 32.00
CA ALA A 83 2.83 -2.64 33.06
C ALA A 83 4.28 -2.59 32.54
N VAL A 84 4.54 -2.91 31.28
CA VAL A 84 5.90 -2.88 30.69
C VAL A 84 6.37 -1.44 30.50
N PRO A 85 7.55 -1.05 31.05
CA PRO A 85 8.07 0.31 30.90
C PRO A 85 8.29 0.74 29.44
N GLY A 86 7.65 1.83 29.02
CA GLY A 86 7.73 2.35 27.65
C GLY A 86 6.54 1.99 26.76
N VAL A 87 5.61 1.17 27.28
CA VAL A 87 4.29 0.97 26.68
C VAL A 87 3.38 2.14 27.03
N GLU A 88 2.75 2.74 26.02
CA GLU A 88 1.73 3.79 26.19
C GLU A 88 0.33 3.19 26.21
N HIS A 89 0.03 2.33 25.24
CA HIS A 89 -1.25 1.67 25.07
C HIS A 89 -1.09 0.24 24.55
N VAL A 90 -2.03 -0.63 24.89
CA VAL A 90 -2.11 -2.02 24.41
C VAL A 90 -3.55 -2.37 24.14
N ALA A 91 -3.77 -3.04 23.01
CA ALA A 91 -5.06 -3.62 22.67
C ALA A 91 -4.91 -4.92 21.87
N ILE A 92 -6.01 -5.64 21.72
CA ILE A 92 -6.10 -6.82 20.84
C ILE A 92 -6.92 -6.45 19.62
N VAL A 93 -6.42 -6.81 18.44
CA VAL A 93 -7.11 -6.62 17.15
C VAL A 93 -6.99 -7.87 16.28
N ASN A 94 -7.99 -8.17 15.46
CA ASN A 94 -7.96 -9.32 14.55
C ASN A 94 -7.01 -9.15 13.34
N GLN A 95 -6.81 -7.92 12.87
CA GLN A 95 -6.04 -7.62 11.67
C GLN A 95 -5.45 -6.21 11.68
N LEU A 96 -4.47 -5.96 10.82
CA LEU A 96 -3.84 -4.65 10.61
C LEU A 96 -3.73 -4.36 9.11
N PRO A 97 -3.62 -3.09 8.68
CA PRO A 97 -3.23 -2.74 7.33
C PRO A 97 -1.94 -3.47 6.88
N PHE A 98 -1.75 -3.62 5.57
CA PHE A 98 -0.57 -4.26 4.95
C PHE A 98 -0.39 -5.73 5.34
N GLN A 99 -1.46 -6.52 5.16
CA GLN A 99 -1.42 -7.99 5.28
C GLN A 99 -1.99 -8.65 4.01
N ASN A 100 -1.70 -9.94 3.82
CA ASN A 100 -2.07 -10.68 2.62
C ASN A 100 -3.54 -11.13 2.60
N GLY A 101 -4.22 -11.12 3.73
CA GLY A 101 -5.64 -11.44 3.87
C GLY A 101 -6.38 -10.32 4.56
N SER A 102 -7.71 -10.28 4.38
CA SER A 102 -8.59 -9.32 5.04
C SER A 102 -9.89 -10.03 5.40
N TRP A 103 -10.37 -9.79 6.62
CA TRP A 103 -11.72 -10.13 7.03
C TRP A 103 -12.63 -9.05 6.49
N ASN A 104 -13.58 -9.43 5.64
CA ASN A 104 -14.47 -8.49 4.99
C ASN A 104 -15.92 -8.88 5.22
N THR A 105 -16.78 -7.88 5.14
CA THR A 105 -18.23 -8.03 5.17
C THR A 105 -18.85 -7.06 4.18
N SER A 106 -20.11 -7.29 3.84
CA SER A 106 -20.88 -6.40 2.98
C SER A 106 -21.99 -5.75 3.79
N VAL A 107 -22.24 -4.47 3.52
CA VAL A 107 -23.25 -3.68 4.23
C VAL A 107 -24.26 -3.07 3.28
N SER A 108 -25.50 -2.98 3.75
CA SER A 108 -26.66 -2.43 3.05
C SER A 108 -27.22 -1.23 3.81
N LEU A 109 -27.95 -0.36 3.11
CA LEU A 109 -28.65 0.77 3.72
C LEU A 109 -30.04 0.36 4.23
N SER A 110 -30.63 -0.72 3.71
CA SER A 110 -31.83 -1.36 4.26
C SER A 110 -31.64 -2.87 4.42
N ALA A 111 -32.46 -3.50 5.27
CA ALA A 111 -32.41 -4.94 5.53
C ALA A 111 -32.90 -5.78 4.33
N GLU A 112 -33.84 -5.24 3.55
CA GLU A 112 -34.48 -5.90 2.41
C GLU A 112 -33.64 -5.81 1.12
N GLN A 113 -32.52 -5.10 1.16
CA GLN A 113 -31.68 -4.86 0.00
C GLN A 113 -30.95 -6.14 -0.45
N GLU A 114 -31.31 -6.67 -1.62
CA GLU A 114 -30.71 -7.90 -2.18
C GLU A 114 -29.22 -7.75 -2.52
N VAL A 115 -28.82 -6.61 -3.08
CA VAL A 115 -27.43 -6.35 -3.49
C VAL A 115 -26.80 -5.37 -2.52
N PRO A 116 -25.76 -5.76 -1.75
CA PRO A 116 -25.14 -4.86 -0.77
C PRO A 116 -24.62 -3.56 -1.38
N THR A 117 -24.68 -2.47 -0.61
CA THR A 117 -24.25 -1.15 -1.07
C THR A 117 -22.74 -1.09 -1.26
N LEU A 118 -21.99 -1.66 -0.32
CA LEU A 118 -20.55 -1.81 -0.44
C LEU A 118 -20.03 -3.01 0.35
N ASN A 119 -18.85 -3.48 -0.04
CA ASN A 119 -18.03 -4.36 0.77
C ASN A 119 -17.00 -3.53 1.54
N ALA A 120 -16.70 -3.88 2.78
CA ALA A 120 -15.70 -3.24 3.64
C ALA A 120 -14.94 -4.27 4.49
N THR A 121 -13.74 -3.91 4.94
CA THR A 121 -13.02 -4.74 5.93
C THR A 121 -13.62 -4.54 7.33
N GLN A 122 -13.53 -5.56 8.17
CA GLN A 122 -14.08 -5.56 9.55
C GLN A 122 -12.96 -5.70 10.60
N TYR A 123 -12.57 -4.57 11.18
CA TYR A 123 -11.70 -4.56 12.35
C TYR A 123 -12.50 -4.93 13.59
N MET A 124 -12.14 -6.01 14.26
CA MET A 124 -12.69 -6.41 15.55
C MET A 124 -11.70 -5.97 16.62
N VAL A 125 -12.17 -5.11 17.53
CA VAL A 125 -11.32 -4.39 18.46
C VAL A 125 -11.78 -4.55 19.90
N GLY A 126 -10.81 -4.59 20.82
CA GLY A 126 -11.04 -4.41 22.24
C GLY A 126 -10.93 -2.95 22.69
N GLU A 127 -11.06 -2.73 23.99
CA GLU A 127 -10.99 -1.42 24.62
C GLU A 127 -9.65 -0.72 24.36
N GLY A 128 -9.71 0.59 24.11
CA GLY A 128 -8.52 1.43 23.90
C GLY A 128 -7.82 1.21 22.56
N THR A 129 -8.36 0.39 21.66
CA THR A 129 -7.72 0.10 20.37
C THR A 129 -7.54 1.35 19.50
N LEU A 130 -8.49 2.28 19.49
CA LEU A 130 -8.35 3.53 18.74
C LEU A 130 -7.14 4.34 19.21
N ALA A 131 -6.94 4.45 20.53
CA ALA A 131 -5.78 5.12 21.12
C ALA A 131 -4.47 4.36 20.86
N THR A 132 -4.50 3.02 20.97
CA THR A 132 -3.35 2.15 20.65
C THR A 132 -2.92 2.33 19.20
N MET A 133 -3.85 2.34 18.25
CA MET A 133 -3.56 2.53 16.83
C MET A 133 -3.21 3.99 16.47
N GLY A 134 -3.55 4.96 17.32
CA GLY A 134 -3.43 6.38 17.01
C GLY A 134 -4.48 6.88 16.01
N LEU A 135 -5.64 6.23 15.93
CA LEU A 135 -6.72 6.61 15.01
C LEU A 135 -7.33 7.95 15.41
N LYS A 136 -7.51 8.83 14.43
CA LYS A 136 -8.15 10.13 14.62
C LYS A 136 -9.66 10.03 14.44
N LEU A 137 -10.42 10.11 15.53
CA LEU A 137 -11.87 10.26 15.49
C LEU A 137 -12.23 11.68 15.04
N ILE A 138 -13.03 11.80 13.98
CA ILE A 138 -13.40 13.09 13.36
C ILE A 138 -14.88 13.45 13.55
N ALA A 139 -15.72 12.47 13.91
CA ALA A 139 -17.12 12.69 14.24
C ALA A 139 -17.62 11.60 15.19
N GLY A 140 -18.61 11.93 16.03
CA GLY A 140 -19.23 11.00 16.97
C GLY A 140 -18.36 10.72 18.19
N ARG A 141 -18.35 9.47 18.65
CA ARG A 141 -17.64 9.01 19.85
C ARG A 141 -16.95 7.66 19.64
N ASP A 142 -16.05 7.32 20.56
CA ASP A 142 -15.58 5.95 20.74
C ASP A 142 -16.64 5.07 21.43
N PHE A 143 -16.41 3.76 21.48
CA PHE A 143 -17.28 2.79 22.13
C PHE A 143 -17.30 2.92 23.65
N ASN A 144 -18.45 2.63 24.23
CA ASN A 144 -18.65 2.46 25.67
C ASN A 144 -18.32 1.02 26.08
N ALA A 145 -18.00 0.80 27.35
CA ALA A 145 -17.55 -0.50 27.87
C ALA A 145 -18.60 -1.63 27.72
N ASP A 146 -19.89 -1.30 27.74
CA ASP A 146 -21.01 -2.24 27.61
C ASP A 146 -21.31 -2.68 26.18
N GLU A 147 -20.82 -1.91 25.19
CA GLU A 147 -20.93 -2.20 23.76
C GLU A 147 -19.97 -3.34 23.34
N PHE A 148 -18.90 -3.59 24.10
CA PHE A 148 -17.94 -4.64 23.79
C PHE A 148 -18.47 -6.04 24.09
N LYS A 149 -18.44 -6.93 23.09
CA LYS A 149 -18.85 -8.35 23.21
C LYS A 149 -17.67 -9.28 22.90
N SER A 150 -17.58 -10.42 23.59
CA SER A 150 -16.58 -11.45 23.26
C SER A 150 -16.96 -12.17 21.96
N SER A 151 -15.97 -12.40 21.09
CA SER A 151 -16.13 -13.21 19.88
C SER A 151 -16.63 -14.63 20.19
N ASP A 152 -16.15 -15.24 21.28
CA ASP A 152 -16.55 -16.60 21.67
C ASP A 152 -18.01 -16.67 22.13
N VAL A 153 -18.54 -15.58 22.70
CA VAL A 153 -19.96 -15.46 23.03
C VAL A 153 -20.79 -15.31 21.76
N LEU A 154 -20.37 -14.44 20.84
CA LEU A 154 -21.08 -14.22 19.58
C LEU A 154 -21.13 -15.48 18.71
N ASN A 155 -20.06 -16.26 18.67
CA ASN A 155 -19.99 -17.52 17.91
C ASN A 155 -20.93 -18.62 18.43
N LYS A 156 -21.44 -18.49 19.66
CA LYS A 156 -22.41 -19.43 20.27
C LYS A 156 -23.87 -18.99 20.10
N VAL A 157 -24.11 -17.82 19.51
CA VAL A 157 -25.47 -17.32 19.27
C VAL A 157 -26.07 -18.07 18.08
N GLU A 158 -27.10 -18.88 18.34
CA GLU A 158 -27.83 -19.61 17.30
C GLU A 158 -28.81 -18.70 16.55
N ASP A 159 -29.43 -17.74 17.25
CA ASP A 159 -30.38 -16.79 16.67
C ASP A 159 -29.78 -15.37 16.58
N ILE A 160 -29.43 -14.98 15.36
CA ILE A 160 -28.84 -13.67 15.06
C ILE A 160 -29.86 -12.54 14.88
N SER A 161 -31.17 -12.85 14.88
CA SER A 161 -32.23 -11.87 14.56
C SER A 161 -32.39 -10.76 15.61
N GLY A 162 -31.97 -11.01 16.86
CA GLY A 162 -31.96 -10.02 17.94
C GLY A 162 -30.63 -9.29 18.11
N LEU A 163 -29.61 -9.62 17.33
CA LEU A 163 -28.31 -8.97 17.46
C LEU A 163 -28.35 -7.55 16.91
N SER A 164 -27.68 -6.65 17.60
CA SER A 164 -27.36 -5.32 17.11
C SER A 164 -25.96 -4.96 17.58
N SER A 165 -25.28 -4.08 16.85
CA SER A 165 -23.94 -3.64 17.21
C SER A 165 -23.70 -2.18 16.86
N SER A 166 -22.96 -1.49 17.72
CA SER A 166 -22.43 -0.17 17.40
C SER A 166 -21.18 -0.33 16.56
N ILE A 167 -21.00 0.52 15.55
CA ILE A 167 -19.83 0.48 14.67
C ILE A 167 -19.22 1.87 14.49
N ILE A 168 -17.93 1.89 14.18
CA ILE A 168 -17.21 3.09 13.75
C ILE A 168 -16.78 2.89 12.29
N LEU A 169 -16.94 3.92 11.47
CA LEU A 169 -16.59 3.88 10.04
C LEU A 169 -15.30 4.63 9.77
N SER A 170 -14.55 4.27 8.73
CA SER A 170 -13.63 5.23 8.12
C SER A 170 -14.39 6.32 7.35
N LYS A 171 -13.82 7.52 7.24
CA LYS A 171 -14.39 8.65 6.49
C LYS A 171 -14.73 8.25 5.05
N PRO A 172 -13.86 7.54 4.27
CA PRO A 172 -14.22 7.12 2.93
C PRO A 172 -15.43 6.17 2.87
N THR A 173 -15.64 5.34 3.89
CA THR A 173 -16.85 4.49 3.99
C THR A 173 -18.07 5.34 4.27
N ALA A 174 -17.99 6.27 5.22
CA ALA A 174 -19.07 7.17 5.59
C ALA A 174 -19.50 8.06 4.39
N ASP A 175 -18.55 8.68 3.71
CA ASP A 175 -18.79 9.53 2.53
C ASP A 175 -19.42 8.72 1.37
N LYS A 176 -19.06 7.44 1.23
CA LYS A 176 -19.63 6.57 0.19
C LYS A 176 -21.07 6.18 0.48
N LEU A 177 -21.40 5.92 1.74
CA LEU A 177 -22.74 5.49 2.17
C LEU A 177 -23.71 6.66 2.33
N PHE A 178 -23.20 7.80 2.79
CA PHE A 178 -23.97 8.99 3.10
C PHE A 178 -23.28 10.22 2.49
N PRO A 179 -23.37 10.42 1.16
CA PRO A 179 -22.69 11.51 0.46
C PRO A 179 -23.16 12.91 0.92
N ASP A 180 -24.40 13.01 1.40
CA ASP A 180 -24.95 14.25 1.98
C ASP A 180 -24.47 14.53 3.42
N GLY A 181 -23.62 13.66 3.96
CA GLY A 181 -23.07 13.74 5.32
C GLY A 181 -23.99 13.16 6.41
N GLY A 182 -23.58 13.39 7.66
CA GLY A 182 -24.34 13.00 8.84
C GLY A 182 -24.43 11.48 9.05
N ALA A 183 -23.34 10.74 8.86
CA ALA A 183 -23.32 9.28 9.03
C ALA A 183 -23.58 8.83 10.49
N VAL A 184 -23.12 9.60 11.48
CA VAL A 184 -23.28 9.27 12.91
C VAL A 184 -24.77 9.25 13.29
N GLY A 185 -25.18 8.22 14.02
CA GLY A 185 -26.56 7.96 14.44
C GLY A 185 -27.39 7.20 13.41
N LYS A 186 -26.91 7.04 12.17
CA LYS A 186 -27.61 6.24 11.15
C LYS A 186 -27.36 4.74 11.34
N THR A 187 -28.28 3.96 10.78
CA THR A 187 -28.23 2.50 10.82
C THR A 187 -27.81 1.94 9.46
N LEU A 188 -26.93 0.95 9.47
CA LEU A 188 -26.60 0.07 8.35
C LEU A 188 -27.05 -1.34 8.67
N TYR A 189 -27.04 -2.21 7.67
CA TYR A 189 -27.38 -3.62 7.85
C TYR A 189 -26.25 -4.51 7.36
N MET A 190 -25.83 -5.46 8.19
CA MET A 190 -24.99 -6.58 7.79
C MET A 190 -25.88 -7.81 7.73
N ALA A 191 -26.23 -8.22 6.50
CA ALA A 191 -27.39 -9.09 6.28
C ALA A 191 -28.62 -8.50 7.00
N ASN A 192 -29.17 -9.18 8.00
CA ASN A 192 -30.33 -8.70 8.77
C ASN A 192 -29.96 -8.09 10.13
N ILE A 193 -28.66 -7.92 10.42
CA ILE A 193 -28.18 -7.40 11.70
C ILE A 193 -28.07 -5.86 11.60
N PRO A 194 -28.86 -5.09 12.35
CA PRO A 194 -28.74 -3.63 12.38
C PRO A 194 -27.46 -3.18 13.09
N LEU A 195 -26.73 -2.29 12.43
CA LEU A 195 -25.48 -1.69 12.89
C LEU A 195 -25.66 -0.18 13.04
N THR A 196 -25.47 0.34 14.26
CA THR A 196 -25.61 1.79 14.52
C THR A 196 -24.26 2.47 14.45
N ILE A 197 -24.14 3.51 13.63
CA ILE A 197 -22.89 4.24 13.47
C ILE A 197 -22.72 5.20 14.65
N VAL A 198 -21.73 4.97 15.50
CA VAL A 198 -21.47 5.82 16.68
C VAL A 198 -20.30 6.79 16.47
N GLY A 199 -19.44 6.52 15.50
CA GLY A 199 -18.28 7.36 15.21
C GLY A 199 -17.73 7.19 13.80
N VAL A 200 -16.88 8.14 13.41
CA VAL A 200 -16.14 8.13 12.14
C VAL A 200 -14.69 8.47 12.41
N VAL A 201 -13.76 7.62 11.98
CA VAL A 201 -12.31 7.89 11.97
C VAL A 201 -11.87 8.42 10.62
N ASP A 202 -10.82 9.25 10.60
CA ASP A 202 -10.33 9.89 9.38
C ASP A 202 -9.89 8.85 8.33
N THR A 203 -8.89 8.05 8.66
CA THR A 203 -8.34 7.02 7.77
C THR A 203 -8.10 5.74 8.55
N LEU A 204 -8.47 4.61 7.95
CA LEU A 204 -8.05 3.28 8.37
C LEU A 204 -8.12 2.39 7.15
N LEU A 205 -6.96 2.03 6.60
CA LEU A 205 -6.88 1.21 5.39
C LEU A 205 -7.32 -0.22 5.64
N ARG A 206 -7.65 -0.93 4.54
CA ARG A 206 -7.78 -2.39 4.56
C ARG A 206 -6.43 -3.07 4.76
N PRO A 207 -6.41 -4.26 5.38
CA PRO A 207 -5.25 -5.15 5.36
C PRO A 207 -4.73 -5.44 3.95
N SER A 208 -5.62 -5.87 3.06
CA SER A 208 -5.32 -6.18 1.67
C SER A 208 -6.22 -5.41 0.70
N LYS A 209 -5.76 -5.26 -0.55
CA LYS A 209 -6.55 -4.64 -1.62
C LYS A 209 -7.64 -5.62 -2.06
N GLN A 210 -8.89 -5.15 -2.11
CA GLN A 210 -10.02 -5.95 -2.62
C GLN A 210 -10.80 -5.15 -3.65
N ASN A 211 -11.03 -5.71 -4.84
CA ASN A 211 -11.74 -5.06 -5.95
C ASN A 211 -11.27 -3.62 -6.21
N ASN A 212 -9.94 -3.43 -6.20
CA ASN A 212 -9.30 -2.12 -6.35
C ASN A 212 -9.55 -1.09 -5.22
N ASN A 213 -10.13 -1.51 -4.08
CA ASN A 213 -10.41 -0.67 -2.92
C ASN A 213 -9.48 -1.00 -1.75
N ARG A 214 -9.00 0.05 -1.06
CA ARG A 214 -8.23 -0.05 0.19
C ARG A 214 -8.79 0.81 1.33
N ASN A 215 -9.86 1.56 1.11
CA ASN A 215 -10.23 2.67 1.97
C ASN A 215 -11.49 2.41 2.81
N TYR A 216 -12.27 1.37 2.48
CA TYR A 216 -13.49 1.07 3.22
C TYR A 216 -13.24 0.10 4.37
N SER A 217 -13.36 0.62 5.59
CA SER A 217 -13.25 -0.13 6.85
C SER A 217 -14.39 0.19 7.80
N LEU A 218 -14.75 -0.85 8.55
CA LEU A 218 -15.69 -0.87 9.66
C LEU A 218 -14.92 -1.34 10.89
N ILE A 219 -15.19 -0.75 12.04
CA ILE A 219 -14.64 -1.14 13.33
C ILE A 219 -15.79 -1.61 14.20
N PHE A 220 -15.67 -2.80 14.76
CA PHE A 220 -16.64 -3.47 15.62
C PHE A 220 -16.06 -3.65 17.02
N PRO A 221 -16.84 -3.39 18.09
CA PRO A 221 -16.43 -3.60 19.48
C PRO A 221 -16.54 -5.09 19.84
N ILE A 222 -15.79 -5.94 19.13
CA ILE A 222 -15.74 -7.38 19.36
C ILE A 222 -14.36 -7.72 19.93
N ARG A 223 -14.34 -8.18 21.19
CA ARG A 223 -13.12 -8.63 21.86
C ARG A 223 -12.68 -9.95 21.23
N MET A 224 -11.51 -9.90 20.61
CA MET A 224 -10.75 -11.07 20.23
C MET A 224 -9.85 -11.49 21.40
N ASN A 225 -9.38 -12.74 21.37
CA ASN A 225 -8.38 -13.30 22.25
C ASN A 225 -7.27 -13.97 21.44
N PHE A 226 -6.21 -14.40 22.12
CA PHE A 226 -5.05 -15.01 21.47
C PHE A 226 -5.35 -16.34 20.75
N ALA A 227 -6.47 -17.00 21.07
CA ALA A 227 -6.84 -18.31 20.52
C ALA A 227 -7.81 -18.22 19.33
N ASN A 228 -8.49 -17.10 19.12
CA ASN A 228 -9.49 -16.92 18.06
C ASN A 228 -9.08 -15.87 17.00
N GLY A 229 -7.77 -15.64 16.85
CA GLY A 229 -7.21 -14.76 15.80
C GLY A 229 -6.91 -13.34 16.26
N GLY A 230 -7.03 -13.04 17.55
CA GLY A 230 -6.58 -11.78 18.14
C GLY A 230 -5.06 -11.67 18.19
N ARG A 231 -4.55 -10.47 17.92
CA ARG A 231 -3.14 -10.12 17.97
C ARG A 231 -2.95 -8.96 18.93
N TYR A 232 -1.90 -9.02 19.74
CA TYR A 232 -1.55 -7.93 20.64
C TYR A 232 -0.86 -6.83 19.83
N LEU A 233 -1.46 -5.64 19.88
CA LEU A 233 -0.88 -4.42 19.34
C LEU A 233 -0.43 -3.56 20.51
N ILE A 234 0.83 -3.16 20.49
CA ILE A 234 1.46 -2.35 21.53
C ILE A 234 1.90 -1.04 20.89
N ARG A 235 1.47 0.08 21.48
CA ARG A 235 1.97 1.41 21.17
C ARG A 235 3.06 1.78 22.16
N VAL A 236 4.22 2.19 21.67
CA VAL A 236 5.33 2.67 22.50
C VAL A 236 5.38 4.19 22.52
N THR A 237 5.83 4.75 23.65
CA THR A 237 6.02 6.19 23.79
C THR A 237 7.17 6.73 22.93
N ASP A 238 8.21 5.91 22.71
CA ASP A 238 9.38 6.25 21.91
C ASP A 238 9.71 5.10 20.92
N PRO A 239 9.63 5.34 19.59
CA PRO A 239 10.01 4.38 18.56
C PRO A 239 11.41 3.77 18.72
N ALA A 240 12.36 4.47 19.35
CA ALA A 240 13.71 3.96 19.59
C ALA A 240 13.75 2.81 20.61
N ARG A 241 12.75 2.73 21.51
CA ARG A 241 12.66 1.70 22.55
C ARG A 241 11.90 0.45 22.13
N ARG A 242 11.43 0.35 20.87
CA ARG A 242 10.60 -0.78 20.41
C ARG A 242 11.24 -2.14 20.65
N ALA A 243 12.54 -2.29 20.38
CA ALA A 243 13.24 -3.55 20.57
C ALA A 243 13.32 -3.98 22.05
N GLU A 244 13.54 -3.01 22.95
CA GLU A 244 13.57 -3.22 24.39
C GLU A 244 12.18 -3.62 24.90
N VAL A 245 11.15 -2.84 24.52
CA VAL A 245 9.75 -3.08 24.90
C VAL A 245 9.29 -4.44 24.37
N LEU A 246 9.60 -4.80 23.12
CA LEU A 246 9.24 -6.11 22.57
C LEU A 246 9.85 -7.25 23.38
N LYS A 247 11.12 -7.14 23.78
CA LYS A 247 11.78 -8.14 24.61
C LYS A 247 11.09 -8.29 25.98
N GLN A 248 10.77 -7.17 26.63
CA GLN A 248 10.10 -7.17 27.93
C GLN A 248 8.65 -7.66 27.84
N ALA A 249 7.92 -7.29 26.79
CA ALA A 249 6.57 -7.74 26.50
C ALA A 249 6.52 -9.26 26.33
N LEU A 250 7.45 -9.84 25.58
CA LEU A 250 7.53 -11.30 25.42
C LEU A 250 7.84 -11.99 26.75
N ALA A 251 8.71 -11.44 27.58
CA ALA A 251 8.99 -11.99 28.91
C ALA A 251 7.77 -11.90 29.84
N ALA A 252 6.99 -10.82 29.77
CA ALA A 252 5.75 -10.67 30.52
C ALA A 252 4.69 -11.69 30.08
N LEU A 253 4.55 -11.91 28.78
CA LEU A 253 3.66 -12.93 28.22
C LEU A 253 4.11 -14.35 28.62
N ASP A 254 5.40 -14.67 28.51
CA ASP A 254 5.94 -15.98 28.90
C ASP A 254 5.69 -16.28 30.39
N LYS A 255 5.79 -15.27 31.25
CA LYS A 255 5.48 -15.39 32.68
C LYS A 255 4.01 -15.70 32.96
N ASN A 256 3.09 -15.10 32.20
CA ASN A 256 1.66 -15.32 32.36
C ASN A 256 1.24 -16.74 31.93
N ASP A 257 1.82 -17.23 30.83
CA ASP A 257 1.62 -18.61 30.36
C ASP A 257 2.74 -19.00 29.37
N PRO A 258 3.63 -19.94 29.76
CA PRO A 258 4.75 -20.39 28.93
C PRO A 258 4.32 -21.40 27.85
N ASN A 259 3.09 -21.95 27.89
CA ASN A 259 2.63 -22.95 26.92
C ASN A 259 2.06 -22.31 25.64
N ARG A 260 2.71 -21.24 25.17
CA ARG A 260 2.25 -20.44 24.03
C ARG A 260 3.34 -20.34 22.98
N LEU A 261 2.92 -20.46 21.72
CA LEU A 261 3.78 -20.27 20.57
C LEU A 261 3.66 -18.83 20.09
N VAL A 262 4.78 -18.11 20.06
CA VAL A 262 4.87 -16.82 19.38
C VAL A 262 4.89 -17.09 17.87
N GLN A 263 3.78 -16.80 17.19
CA GLN A 263 3.69 -16.98 15.74
C GLN A 263 4.57 -15.95 15.01
N HIS A 264 4.43 -14.68 15.37
CA HIS A 264 5.28 -13.60 14.88
C HIS A 264 5.36 -12.46 15.88
N LYS A 265 6.52 -11.79 15.86
CA LYS A 265 6.87 -10.63 16.68
C LYS A 265 7.61 -9.64 15.81
N ARG A 266 7.02 -8.47 15.56
CA ARG A 266 7.60 -7.49 14.64
C ARG A 266 7.07 -6.11 14.92
N THR A 267 7.81 -5.10 14.48
CA THR A 267 7.30 -3.74 14.38
C THR A 267 6.32 -3.64 13.22
N PHE A 268 5.42 -2.65 13.26
CA PHE A 268 4.51 -2.43 12.14
C PHE A 268 5.25 -1.97 10.87
N GLU A 269 6.36 -1.23 11.01
CA GLU A 269 7.23 -0.85 9.90
C GLU A 269 7.86 -2.06 9.20
N GLU A 270 8.31 -3.07 9.94
CA GLU A 270 8.78 -4.33 9.37
C GLU A 270 7.65 -5.03 8.61
N SER A 271 6.45 -5.13 9.20
CA SER A 271 5.28 -5.70 8.50
C SER A 271 4.96 -4.96 7.19
N ARG A 272 5.06 -3.62 7.19
CA ARG A 272 4.85 -2.80 6.01
C ARG A 272 5.95 -3.01 4.97
N ALA A 273 7.22 -3.11 5.40
CA ALA A 273 8.35 -3.37 4.53
C ALA A 273 8.23 -4.74 3.84
N ASP A 274 7.86 -5.77 4.60
CA ASP A 274 7.66 -7.13 4.10
C ASP A 274 6.50 -7.19 3.08
N TYR A 275 5.37 -6.55 3.39
CA TYR A 275 4.20 -6.49 2.50
C TYR A 275 4.55 -5.90 1.13
N PHE A 276 5.43 -4.90 1.11
CA PHE A 276 5.81 -4.15 -0.08
C PHE A 276 7.15 -4.58 -0.70
N ALA A 277 7.77 -5.67 -0.22
CA ALA A 277 9.04 -6.16 -0.74
C ALA A 277 8.95 -6.46 -2.25
N ASN A 278 7.91 -7.21 -2.66
CA ASN A 278 7.69 -7.55 -4.07
C ASN A 278 7.46 -6.32 -4.96
N ASP A 279 6.75 -5.30 -4.46
CA ASP A 279 6.54 -4.06 -5.21
C ASP A 279 7.86 -3.29 -5.40
N ARG A 280 8.73 -3.26 -4.38
CA ARG A 280 10.07 -2.63 -4.46
C ARG A 280 10.98 -3.38 -5.44
N ASP A 281 10.98 -4.70 -5.40
CA ASP A 281 11.77 -5.54 -6.31
C ASP A 281 11.30 -5.36 -7.76
N MET A 282 9.98 -5.33 -7.99
CA MET A 282 9.40 -5.05 -9.30
C MET A 282 9.77 -3.67 -9.82
N ILE A 283 9.73 -2.63 -8.97
CA ILE A 283 10.19 -1.28 -9.34
C ILE A 283 11.67 -1.31 -9.75
N GLY A 284 12.52 -1.95 -8.95
CA GLY A 284 13.96 -2.07 -9.26
C GLY A 284 14.21 -2.77 -10.59
N LEU A 285 13.51 -3.87 -10.85
CA LEU A 285 13.60 -4.61 -12.12
C LEU A 285 13.14 -3.76 -13.31
N LEU A 286 11.98 -3.08 -13.21
CA LEU A 286 11.48 -2.22 -14.28
C LEU A 286 12.44 -1.07 -14.60
N LEU A 287 13.02 -0.45 -13.58
CA LEU A 287 14.02 0.60 -13.76
C LEU A 287 15.30 0.07 -14.41
N MET A 288 15.76 -1.12 -14.02
CA MET A 288 16.90 -1.79 -14.66
C MET A 288 16.64 -2.08 -16.14
N VAL A 289 15.46 -2.61 -16.48
CA VAL A 289 15.05 -2.87 -17.87
C VAL A 289 14.98 -1.57 -18.66
N CYS A 290 14.40 -0.50 -18.09
CA CYS A 290 14.38 0.82 -18.74
C CYS A 290 15.80 1.34 -19.01
N ALA A 291 16.72 1.19 -18.06
CA ALA A 291 18.11 1.61 -18.22
C ALA A 291 18.82 0.81 -19.34
N LEU A 292 18.59 -0.50 -19.42
CA LEU A 292 19.12 -1.35 -20.50
C LEU A 292 18.53 -0.98 -21.87
N LEU A 293 17.22 -0.73 -21.94
CA LEU A 293 16.58 -0.29 -23.18
C LEU A 293 17.14 1.05 -23.67
N LEU A 294 17.32 2.01 -22.75
CA LEU A 294 17.96 3.29 -23.07
C LEU A 294 19.39 3.10 -23.58
N LEU A 295 20.16 2.18 -22.98
CA LEU A 295 21.52 1.87 -23.41
C LEU A 295 21.52 1.27 -24.82
N VAL A 296 20.66 0.29 -25.10
CA VAL A 296 20.52 -0.33 -26.43
C VAL A 296 20.14 0.72 -27.47
N THR A 297 19.15 1.57 -27.19
CA THR A 297 18.74 2.65 -28.09
C THR A 297 19.84 3.67 -28.32
N ALA A 298 20.61 4.02 -27.28
CA ALA A 298 21.76 4.89 -27.44
C ALA A 298 22.85 4.26 -28.33
N LEU A 299 23.13 2.97 -28.17
CA LEU A 299 24.05 2.24 -29.05
C LEU A 299 23.55 2.15 -30.49
N GLY A 300 22.24 1.96 -30.69
CA GLY A 300 21.59 1.98 -32.02
C GLY A 300 21.80 3.32 -32.73
N ILE A 301 21.56 4.43 -32.02
CA ILE A 301 21.78 5.80 -32.53
C ILE A 301 23.27 6.02 -32.86
N VAL A 302 24.19 5.63 -31.97
CA VAL A 302 25.64 5.78 -32.20
C VAL A 302 26.12 4.93 -33.38
N GLY A 303 25.61 3.71 -33.53
CA GLY A 303 25.93 2.82 -34.63
C GLY A 303 25.55 3.41 -35.98
N LEU A 304 24.33 3.96 -36.08
CA LEU A 304 23.89 4.64 -37.30
C LEU A 304 24.67 5.93 -37.57
N ALA A 305 24.87 6.77 -36.55
CA ALA A 305 25.64 7.99 -36.70
C ALA A 305 27.06 7.68 -37.23
N SER A 306 27.68 6.61 -36.74
CA SER A 306 28.97 6.13 -37.22
C SER A 306 28.93 5.66 -38.68
N PHE A 307 27.89 4.92 -39.07
CA PHE A 307 27.67 4.49 -40.45
C PHE A 307 27.52 5.69 -41.41
N TRP A 308 26.74 6.70 -41.04
CA TRP A 308 26.56 7.91 -41.86
C TRP A 308 27.81 8.76 -41.98
N VAL A 309 28.60 8.86 -40.90
CA VAL A 309 29.91 9.55 -40.96
C VAL A 309 30.84 8.84 -41.94
N GLN A 310 30.93 7.50 -41.86
CA GLN A 310 31.77 6.70 -42.78
C GLN A 310 31.33 6.88 -44.25
N GLN A 311 30.02 6.84 -44.52
CA GLN A 311 29.52 6.97 -45.88
C GLN A 311 29.67 8.40 -46.46
N ARG A 312 29.70 9.42 -45.61
CA ARG A 312 29.86 10.84 -46.00
C ARG A 312 31.29 11.37 -45.84
N THR A 313 32.28 10.53 -45.57
CA THR A 313 33.67 10.95 -45.31
C THR A 313 34.26 11.85 -46.40
N LYS A 314 34.02 11.53 -47.69
CA LYS A 314 34.48 12.38 -48.81
C LYS A 314 33.87 13.78 -48.79
N GLN A 315 32.59 13.91 -48.47
CA GLN A 315 31.90 15.21 -48.39
C GLN A 315 32.39 16.03 -47.18
N ILE A 316 32.65 15.36 -46.06
CA ILE A 316 33.24 15.98 -44.87
C ILE A 316 34.65 16.52 -45.19
N GLY A 317 35.45 15.75 -45.93
CA GLY A 317 36.78 16.17 -46.40
C GLY A 317 36.74 17.42 -47.29
N ILE A 318 35.82 17.47 -48.25
CA ILE A 318 35.63 18.65 -49.13
C ILE A 318 35.18 19.87 -48.31
N ARG A 319 34.23 19.72 -47.37
CA ARG A 319 33.80 20.84 -46.50
C ARG A 319 34.93 21.36 -45.60
N ARG A 320 35.77 20.46 -45.06
CA ARG A 320 36.96 20.88 -44.29
C ARG A 320 37.97 21.60 -45.16
N ALA A 321 38.18 21.17 -46.41
CA ALA A 321 39.06 21.86 -47.36
C ALA A 321 38.56 23.28 -47.71
N LEU A 322 37.23 23.48 -47.70
CA LEU A 322 36.57 24.78 -47.90
C LEU A 322 36.50 25.65 -46.63
N GLY A 323 37.13 25.24 -45.52
CA GLY A 323 37.24 26.04 -44.30
C GLY A 323 36.18 25.78 -43.23
N ALA A 324 35.36 24.72 -43.36
CA ALA A 324 34.40 24.37 -42.30
C ALA A 324 35.12 23.95 -41.00
N THR A 325 34.70 24.50 -39.87
CA THR A 325 35.29 24.19 -38.55
C THR A 325 34.79 22.85 -38.02
N ARG A 326 35.58 22.21 -37.13
CA ARG A 326 35.20 20.94 -36.47
C ARG A 326 33.85 21.04 -35.75
N GLY A 327 33.58 22.19 -35.11
CA GLY A 327 32.31 22.45 -34.42
C GLY A 327 31.11 22.52 -35.37
N GLN A 328 31.27 23.11 -36.56
CA GLN A 328 30.18 23.18 -37.55
C GLN A 328 29.79 21.78 -38.06
N ILE A 329 30.77 20.89 -38.25
CA ILE A 329 30.52 19.50 -38.66
C ILE A 329 29.83 18.71 -37.53
N LEU A 330 30.32 18.85 -36.28
CA LEU A 330 29.73 18.17 -35.13
C LEU A 330 28.26 18.59 -34.92
N ARG A 331 27.99 19.90 -34.99
CA ARG A 331 26.65 20.46 -34.81
C ARG A 331 25.68 19.99 -35.88
N TYR A 332 26.15 19.81 -37.13
CA TYR A 332 25.34 19.26 -38.22
C TYR A 332 24.82 17.85 -37.89
N PHE A 333 25.71 16.93 -37.48
CA PHE A 333 25.34 15.56 -37.14
C PHE A 333 24.54 15.46 -35.84
N GLN A 334 24.84 16.29 -34.84
CA GLN A 334 24.02 16.37 -33.63
C GLN A 334 22.59 16.83 -33.95
N THR A 335 22.44 17.82 -34.84
CA THR A 335 21.12 18.30 -35.27
C THR A 335 20.37 17.22 -36.07
N GLU A 336 21.06 16.45 -36.92
CA GLU A 336 20.48 15.31 -37.67
C GLU A 336 19.94 14.22 -36.72
N ASN A 337 20.73 13.79 -35.73
CA ASN A 337 20.28 12.80 -34.74
C ASN A 337 19.17 13.33 -33.82
N PHE A 338 19.26 14.60 -33.42
CA PHE A 338 18.22 15.25 -32.60
C PHE A 338 16.87 15.31 -33.32
N LEU A 339 16.89 15.56 -34.64
CA LEU A 339 15.67 15.60 -35.46
C LEU A 339 15.02 14.22 -35.56
N LEU A 340 15.81 13.16 -35.69
CA LEU A 340 15.30 11.78 -35.71
C LEU A 340 14.73 11.37 -34.36
N ALA A 341 15.43 11.70 -33.27
CA ALA A 341 14.95 11.41 -31.93
C ALA A 341 13.63 12.15 -31.63
N SER A 342 13.53 13.41 -32.01
CA SER A 342 12.28 14.18 -31.84
C SER A 342 11.13 13.64 -32.69
N ILE A 343 11.38 13.18 -33.92
CA ILE A 343 10.35 12.51 -34.73
C ILE A 343 9.92 11.17 -34.12
N GLY A 344 10.82 10.42 -33.49
CA GLY A 344 10.47 9.17 -32.81
C GLY A 344 9.70 9.36 -31.51
N ILE A 345 9.87 10.50 -30.83
CA ILE A 345 9.19 10.80 -29.55
C ILE A 345 7.81 11.43 -29.77
N ALA A 346 7.63 12.19 -30.85
CA ALA A 346 6.38 12.91 -31.17
C ALA A 346 5.25 11.97 -31.61
#